data_AF-A0A3Q2CVT8-F1
#
_entry.id   AF-A0A3Q2CVT8-F1
#
_cell.length_a   1.000
_cell.length_b   1.000
_cell.length_c   1.000
_cell.angle_alpha   90.00
_cell.angle_beta   90.00
_cell.angle_gamma   90.00
#
_symmetry.space_group_name_H-M   'P 1'
#
loop_
_entity.id
_entity.type
_entity.pdbx_description
1 polymer ?
#
loop_
_entity_poly.entity_id
_entity_poly.type
_entity_poly.pdbx_seq_one_letter_code
_entity_poly.pdbx_strand_id
1 'polypeptide(L)'
;MKAPRRPRQTLLLPRLCISGLALLAALCASHFTGGSHSQPGQNGRHLSKREQIVENQNSSISRSAVHEFPEDIFTLSQKRQGAVLLHVFCAIYMFHALAIVCDVYFVPSLEKVSENLQLSQDVAGATFMAAGSSAPELFTSLIGVFITKGDVGVGTIVGSAVFNILVIIGLCGIFSGQPISLSWWPLFRDAVFYILSILVLIL
;
A
#
# COMPACT_ATOMS: atom_id res chain seq x y z
N MET A 1 17.83 27.75 -12.03
CA MET A 1 16.55 28.33 -11.59
C MET A 1 16.25 27.78 -10.21
N LYS A 2 16.06 28.64 -9.20
CA LYS A 2 15.92 28.25 -7.79
C LYS A 2 14.44 27.98 -7.53
N ALA A 3 14.09 26.71 -7.26
CA ALA A 3 12.71 26.31 -7.00
C ALA A 3 12.11 27.12 -5.81
N PRO A 4 10.82 27.52 -5.89
CA PRO A 4 10.20 28.29 -4.83
C PRO A 4 10.08 27.43 -3.57
N ARG A 5 10.75 27.84 -2.48
CA ARG A 5 10.52 27.28 -1.13
C ARG A 5 9.06 27.50 -0.76
N ARG A 6 8.23 26.45 -0.71
CA ARG A 6 6.86 26.51 -0.15
C ARG A 6 6.96 26.80 1.36
N PRO A 7 6.56 27.99 1.84
CA PRO A 7 6.56 28.29 3.26
C PRO A 7 5.11 28.30 3.75
N ARG A 8 4.65 27.21 4.40
CA ARG A 8 3.52 27.19 5.38
C ARG A 8 2.92 25.80 5.71
N GLN A 9 3.16 24.74 4.92
CA GLN A 9 2.50 23.44 5.15
C GLN A 9 3.06 22.62 6.33
N THR A 10 4.29 22.90 6.79
CA THR A 10 4.97 22.16 7.88
C THR A 10 4.39 22.41 9.29
N LEU A 11 3.61 23.47 9.51
CA LEU A 11 3.03 23.77 10.83
C LEU A 11 1.62 23.19 11.05
N LEU A 12 0.90 22.86 9.96
CA LEU A 12 -0.43 22.25 9.99
C LEU A 12 -0.37 20.73 10.18
N LEU A 13 0.75 20.12 9.78
CA LEU A 13 1.05 18.70 9.87
C LEU A 13 0.99 18.13 11.30
N PRO A 14 1.65 18.73 12.32
CA PRO A 14 1.53 18.24 13.70
C PRO A 14 0.10 18.40 14.24
N ARG A 15 -0.66 19.40 13.76
CA ARG A 15 -2.06 19.61 14.19
C ARG A 15 -3.01 18.54 13.65
N LEU A 16 -2.80 18.08 12.41
CA LEU A 16 -3.54 16.96 11.81
C LEU A 16 -3.21 15.62 12.47
N CYS A 17 -1.94 15.37 12.78
CA CYS A 17 -1.54 14.16 13.52
C CYS A 17 -2.10 14.13 14.94
N ILE A 18 -2.07 15.26 15.66
CA ILE A 18 -2.63 15.37 17.02
C ILE A 18 -4.16 15.24 16.99
N SER A 19 -4.84 15.84 15.99
CA SER A 19 -6.30 15.70 15.86
C SER A 19 -6.72 14.28 15.48
N GLY A 20 -5.92 13.58 14.66
CA GLY A 20 -6.18 12.18 14.29
C GLY A 20 -6.04 11.23 15.47
N LEU A 21 -5.00 11.43 16.30
CA LEU A 21 -4.78 10.65 17.52
C LEU A 21 -5.89 10.90 18.56
N ALA A 22 -6.32 12.16 18.69
CA ALA A 22 -7.41 12.55 19.60
C ALA A 22 -8.77 11.99 19.16
N LEU A 23 -9.05 11.95 17.85
CA LEU A 23 -10.29 11.38 17.31
C LEU A 23 -10.33 9.85 17.45
N LEU A 24 -9.20 9.17 17.22
CA LEU A 24 -9.08 7.72 17.47
C LEU A 24 -9.28 7.40 18.96
N ALA A 25 -8.66 8.18 19.86
CA ALA A 25 -8.82 8.01 21.30
C ALA A 25 -10.28 8.26 21.76
N ALA A 26 -10.96 9.25 21.18
CA ALA A 26 -12.36 9.53 21.48
C ALA A 26 -13.31 8.42 20.99
N LEU A 27 -13.07 7.88 19.78
CA LEU A 27 -13.85 6.76 19.23
C LEU A 27 -13.64 5.47 20.04
N CYS A 28 -12.39 5.21 20.50
CA CYS A 28 -12.08 4.13 21.44
C CYS A 28 -12.83 4.27 22.76
N ALA A 29 -12.87 5.48 23.33
CA ALA A 29 -13.54 5.74 24.60
C ALA A 29 -15.07 5.57 24.50
N SER A 30 -15.68 5.94 23.36
CA SER A 30 -17.12 5.80 23.15
C SER A 30 -17.62 4.36 22.92
N HIS A 31 -16.76 3.45 22.45
CA HIS A 31 -17.16 2.06 22.16
C HIS A 31 -16.99 1.11 23.35
N PHE A 32 -16.18 1.47 24.36
CA PHE A 32 -15.95 0.61 25.53
C PHE A 32 -17.11 0.65 26.55
N THR A 33 -18.03 1.61 26.45
CA THR A 33 -19.13 1.80 27.42
C THR A 33 -20.47 1.19 27.01
N GLY A 34 -20.57 0.54 25.85
CA GLY A 34 -21.84 0.01 25.31
C GLY A 34 -21.87 -1.50 25.17
N GLY A 35 -21.94 -2.25 26.27
CA GLY A 35 -22.24 -3.68 26.23
C GLY A 35 -23.74 -3.96 26.24
N SER A 36 -24.24 -4.88 25.40
CA SER A 36 -25.31 -5.86 25.72
C SER A 36 -25.75 -6.76 24.54
N HIS A 37 -25.52 -8.07 24.71
CA HIS A 37 -26.42 -9.22 24.52
C HIS A 37 -26.94 -9.73 23.13
N SER A 38 -26.79 -11.06 22.96
CA SER A 38 -27.73 -12.07 22.36
C SER A 38 -27.43 -12.72 20.98
N GLN A 39 -27.24 -14.05 21.01
CA GLN A 39 -27.42 -15.08 19.94
C GLN A 39 -28.90 -15.57 19.90
N PRO A 40 -29.36 -16.56 19.08
CA PRO A 40 -28.82 -17.24 17.87
C PRO A 40 -29.86 -17.40 16.72
N GLY A 41 -29.48 -18.02 15.59
CA GLY A 41 -30.45 -18.54 14.60
C GLY A 41 -29.83 -19.43 13.52
N GLN A 42 -30.04 -20.74 13.63
CA GLN A 42 -29.72 -21.74 12.60
C GLN A 42 -30.77 -21.72 11.48
N ASN A 43 -30.37 -21.88 10.21
CA ASN A 43 -31.15 -22.67 9.26
C ASN A 43 -30.28 -23.16 8.10
N GLY A 44 -30.21 -24.47 7.92
CA GLY A 44 -29.43 -25.10 6.85
C GLY A 44 -30.11 -24.98 5.49
N ARG A 45 -29.31 -25.02 4.43
CA ARG A 45 -29.76 -25.50 3.13
C ARG A 45 -28.60 -26.15 2.36
N HIS A 46 -28.95 -27.31 1.83
CA HIS A 46 -28.19 -28.30 1.08
C HIS A 46 -27.42 -27.69 -0.12
N LEU A 47 -26.08 -27.74 -0.08
CA LEU A 47 -25.21 -27.13 -1.10
C LEU A 47 -24.38 -28.21 -1.82
N SER A 48 -24.31 -28.10 -3.15
CA SER A 48 -23.89 -29.15 -4.08
C SER A 48 -22.45 -29.59 -3.85
N LYS A 49 -22.14 -30.88 -4.03
CA LYS A 49 -20.79 -31.48 -3.83
C LYS A 49 -19.67 -30.76 -4.61
N ARG A 50 -20.00 -30.01 -5.68
CA ARG A 50 -19.07 -29.13 -6.40
C ARG A 50 -18.81 -27.79 -5.69
N GLU A 51 -19.83 -27.19 -5.09
CA GLU A 51 -19.66 -26.01 -4.23
C GLU A 51 -18.87 -26.38 -2.98
N GLN A 52 -19.07 -27.56 -2.40
CA GLN A 52 -18.25 -28.02 -1.28
C GLN A 52 -16.77 -28.23 -1.63
N ILE A 53 -16.41 -28.64 -2.85
CA ILE A 53 -15.01 -28.79 -3.25
C ILE A 53 -14.36 -27.41 -3.48
N VAL A 54 -15.08 -26.50 -4.13
CA VAL A 54 -14.61 -25.12 -4.35
C VAL A 54 -14.55 -24.35 -3.03
N GLU A 55 -15.52 -24.53 -2.13
CA GLU A 55 -15.54 -23.92 -0.80
C GLU A 55 -14.52 -24.55 0.14
N ASN A 56 -14.28 -25.86 0.06
CA ASN A 56 -13.22 -26.52 0.82
C ASN A 56 -11.83 -26.07 0.32
N GLN A 57 -11.61 -25.94 -0.99
CA GLN A 57 -10.39 -25.35 -1.55
C GLN A 57 -10.25 -23.85 -1.23
N ASN A 58 -11.31 -23.06 -1.36
CA ASN A 58 -11.28 -21.63 -1.05
C ASN A 58 -11.10 -21.40 0.46
N SER A 59 -11.68 -22.26 1.30
CA SER A 59 -11.47 -22.22 2.74
C SER A 59 -10.08 -22.73 3.15
N SER A 60 -9.47 -23.67 2.42
CA SER A 60 -8.08 -24.08 2.66
C SER A 60 -7.10 -22.99 2.23
N ILE A 61 -7.30 -22.36 1.07
CA ILE A 61 -6.51 -21.21 0.59
C ILE A 61 -6.66 -20.02 1.54
N SER A 62 -7.89 -19.69 1.94
CA SER A 62 -8.16 -18.58 2.85
C SER A 62 -7.62 -18.84 4.26
N ARG A 63 -7.69 -20.08 4.77
CA ARG A 63 -7.08 -20.43 6.07
C ARG A 63 -5.55 -20.39 6.04
N SER A 64 -4.92 -20.86 4.96
CA SER A 64 -3.45 -20.73 4.80
C SER A 64 -3.03 -19.27 4.76
N ALA A 65 -3.73 -18.42 3.99
CA ALA A 65 -3.44 -17.00 3.92
C ALA A 65 -3.64 -16.27 5.27
N VAL A 66 -4.62 -16.69 6.08
CA VAL A 66 -4.92 -16.06 7.39
C VAL A 66 -3.90 -16.42 8.47
N HIS A 67 -3.32 -17.63 8.44
CA HIS A 67 -2.27 -18.04 9.39
C HIS A 67 -0.87 -17.50 9.02
N GLU A 68 -0.77 -16.82 7.89
CA GLU A 68 0.49 -16.33 7.36
C GLU A 68 0.83 -14.91 7.84
N PHE A 69 -0.16 -14.21 8.38
CA PHE A 69 0.02 -12.92 9.04
C PHE A 69 0.20 -13.11 10.56
N PRO A 70 0.96 -12.24 11.24
CA PRO A 70 1.12 -12.29 12.69
C PRO A 70 -0.25 -12.21 13.39
N GLU A 71 -0.37 -12.88 14.54
CA GLU A 71 -1.63 -12.91 15.30
C GLU A 71 -2.09 -11.50 15.66
N ASP A 72 -3.37 -11.23 15.38
CA ASP A 72 -3.98 -9.94 15.66
C ASP A 72 -4.15 -9.75 17.17
N ILE A 73 -3.88 -8.53 17.63
CA ILE A 73 -4.08 -8.12 19.02
C ILE A 73 -5.58 -8.18 19.39
N PHE A 74 -6.49 -8.13 18.41
CA PHE A 74 -7.94 -8.16 18.62
C PHE A 74 -8.61 -9.50 18.29
N THR A 75 -9.39 -10.01 19.24
CA THR A 75 -10.22 -11.21 19.07
C THR A 75 -11.39 -10.99 18.10
N LEU A 76 -11.85 -12.04 17.42
CA LEU A 76 -12.95 -11.99 16.44
C LEU A 76 -14.26 -11.42 17.01
N SER A 77 -14.53 -11.66 18.30
CA SER A 77 -15.68 -11.12 19.02
C SER A 77 -15.65 -9.59 19.09
N GLN A 78 -14.45 -9.01 19.25
CA GLN A 78 -14.19 -7.57 19.35
C GLN A 78 -14.24 -6.91 17.96
N LYS A 79 -13.77 -7.60 16.92
CA LYS A 79 -13.92 -7.16 15.51
C LYS A 79 -15.39 -7.03 15.12
N ARG A 80 -16.24 -7.99 15.50
CA ARG A 80 -17.68 -7.97 15.21
C ARG A 80 -18.45 -6.87 15.97
N GLN A 81 -17.89 -6.36 17.06
CA GLN A 81 -18.46 -5.25 17.85
C GLN A 81 -18.00 -3.86 17.38
N GLY A 82 -17.29 -3.77 16.25
CA GLY A 82 -16.91 -2.50 15.63
C GLY A 82 -15.40 -2.22 15.57
N ALA A 83 -14.54 -3.10 16.10
CA ALA A 83 -13.08 -2.88 16.04
C ALA A 83 -12.52 -2.88 14.60
N VAL A 84 -13.26 -3.40 13.61
CA VAL A 84 -12.93 -3.24 12.18
C VAL A 84 -12.82 -1.77 11.78
N LEU A 85 -13.69 -0.90 12.30
CA LEU A 85 -13.68 0.52 11.97
C LEU A 85 -12.39 1.20 12.45
N LEU A 86 -11.89 0.79 13.63
CA LEU A 86 -10.61 1.27 14.17
C LEU A 86 -9.44 0.84 13.27
N HIS A 87 -9.40 -0.41 12.79
CA HIS A 87 -8.39 -0.84 11.83
C HIS A 87 -8.44 -0.04 10.53
N VAL A 88 -9.64 0.26 10.01
CA VAL A 88 -9.79 1.09 8.81
C VAL A 88 -9.25 2.51 9.04
N PHE A 89 -9.59 3.14 10.17
CA PHE A 89 -9.06 4.46 10.51
C PHE A 89 -7.54 4.46 10.71
N CYS A 90 -7.01 3.43 11.39
CA CYS A 90 -5.58 3.26 11.57
C CYS A 90 -4.86 3.09 10.22
N ALA A 91 -5.41 2.27 9.32
CA ALA A 91 -4.85 2.07 7.98
C ALA A 91 -4.85 3.37 7.16
N ILE A 92 -5.96 4.13 7.18
CA ILE A 92 -6.05 5.44 6.50
C ILE A 92 -5.03 6.42 7.09
N TYR A 93 -4.90 6.46 8.41
CA TYR A 93 -3.92 7.32 9.10
C TYR A 93 -2.49 6.98 8.69
N MET A 94 -2.12 5.69 8.71
CA MET A 94 -0.79 5.24 8.31
C MET A 94 -0.50 5.53 6.84
N PHE A 95 -1.47 5.31 5.95
CA PHE A 95 -1.34 5.64 4.54
C PHE A 95 -1.12 7.14 4.33
N HIS A 96 -1.90 7.98 5.02
CA HIS A 96 -1.73 9.43 4.94
C HIS A 96 -0.39 9.90 5.50
N ALA A 97 0.05 9.33 6.62
CA ALA A 97 1.36 9.62 7.21
C ALA A 97 2.50 9.26 6.26
N LEU A 98 2.43 8.09 5.61
CA LEU A 98 3.43 7.67 4.64
C LEU A 98 3.47 8.63 3.44
N ALA A 99 2.32 9.02 2.90
CA ALA A 99 2.24 9.98 1.80
C ALA A 99 2.90 11.32 2.15
N ILE A 100 2.67 11.81 3.37
CA ILE A 100 3.31 13.04 3.88
C ILE A 100 4.82 12.87 4.01
N VAL A 101 5.29 11.75 4.57
CA VAL A 101 6.73 11.49 4.73
C VAL A 101 7.42 11.45 3.36
N CYS A 102 6.77 10.83 2.38
CA CYS A 102 7.28 10.73 1.02
C CYS A 102 7.39 12.10 0.33
N ASP A 103 6.31 12.90 0.38
CA ASP A 103 6.24 14.19 -0.32
C ASP A 103 7.06 15.29 0.37
N VAL A 104 6.94 15.41 1.70
CA VAL A 104 7.49 16.56 2.44
C VAL A 104 8.94 16.36 2.88
N TYR A 105 9.35 15.11 3.16
CA TYR A 105 10.66 14.84 3.73
C TYR A 105 11.56 14.08 2.77
N PHE A 106 11.04 13.04 2.14
CA PHE A 106 11.85 12.12 1.36
C PHE A 106 12.25 12.68 -0.01
N VAL A 107 11.31 13.23 -0.80
CA VAL A 107 11.63 13.86 -2.10
C VAL A 107 12.63 15.03 -1.96
N PRO A 108 12.45 16.00 -1.04
CA PRO A 108 13.41 17.09 -0.87
C PRO A 108 14.79 16.63 -0.39
N SER A 109 14.85 15.53 0.37
CA SER A 109 16.13 14.93 0.78
C SER A 109 16.89 14.38 -0.42
N LEU A 110 16.20 13.72 -1.37
CA LEU A 110 16.79 13.23 -2.61
C LEU A 110 17.27 14.38 -3.51
N GLU A 111 16.53 15.49 -3.56
CA GLU A 111 16.98 16.69 -4.27
C GLU A 111 18.30 17.23 -3.68
N LYS A 112 18.43 17.28 -2.35
CA LYS A 112 19.67 17.76 -1.70
C LYS A 112 20.84 16.83 -1.91
N VAL A 113 20.61 15.52 -1.88
CA VAL A 113 21.65 14.54 -2.25
C VAL A 113 22.08 14.73 -3.70
N SER A 114 21.14 14.90 -4.62
CA SER A 114 21.42 15.12 -6.05
C SER A 114 22.19 16.41 -6.30
N GLU A 115 21.85 17.50 -5.59
CA GLU A 115 22.57 18.78 -5.64
C GLU A 115 24.01 18.64 -5.12
N ASN A 116 24.22 17.93 -4.00
CA ASN A 116 25.54 17.70 -3.43
C ASN A 116 26.44 16.86 -4.35
N LEU A 117 25.84 15.93 -5.09
CA LEU A 117 26.51 15.09 -6.10
C LEU A 117 26.73 15.82 -7.44
N GLN A 118 26.31 17.08 -7.57
CA GLN A 118 26.42 17.90 -8.79
C GLN A 118 25.78 17.24 -10.03
N LEU A 119 24.68 16.51 -9.84
CA LEU A 119 23.99 15.84 -10.93
C LEU A 119 23.18 16.84 -11.76
N SER A 120 23.10 16.61 -13.08
CA SER A 120 22.15 17.33 -13.92
C SER A 120 20.72 16.96 -13.52
N GLN A 121 19.77 17.88 -13.75
CA GLN A 121 18.36 17.66 -13.39
C GLN A 121 17.78 16.42 -14.09
N ASP A 122 18.21 16.16 -15.32
CA ASP A 122 17.76 15.00 -16.09
C ASP A 122 18.27 13.69 -15.48
N VAL A 123 19.53 13.65 -15.03
CA VAL A 123 20.13 12.47 -14.38
C VAL A 123 19.56 12.26 -12.98
N ALA A 124 19.37 13.35 -12.21
CA ALA A 124 18.76 13.31 -10.90
C ALA A 124 17.30 12.81 -10.96
N GLY A 125 16.55 13.28 -11.95
CA GLY A 125 15.19 12.84 -12.22
C GLY A 125 15.11 11.37 -12.62
N ALA A 126 15.93 10.96 -13.59
CA ALA A 126 15.95 9.58 -14.08
C ALA A 126 16.43 8.55 -13.05
N THR A 127 17.21 8.97 -12.06
CA THR A 127 17.85 8.04 -11.11
C THR A 127 17.28 8.19 -9.70
N PHE A 128 17.59 9.29 -9.00
CA PHE A 128 17.27 9.44 -7.59
C PHE A 128 15.79 9.72 -7.34
N MET A 129 15.15 10.57 -8.14
CA MET A 129 13.72 10.84 -7.99
C MET A 129 12.89 9.62 -8.38
N ALA A 130 13.25 8.95 -9.48
CA ALA A 130 12.59 7.71 -9.91
C ALA A 130 12.75 6.58 -8.86
N ALA A 131 13.97 6.27 -8.43
CA ALA A 131 14.23 5.25 -7.41
C ALA A 131 13.58 5.63 -6.07
N GLY A 132 13.58 6.92 -5.75
CA GLY A 132 12.94 7.47 -4.58
C GLY A 132 11.44 7.17 -4.54
N SER A 133 10.72 7.51 -5.59
CA SER A 133 9.27 7.31 -5.64
C SER A 133 8.87 5.86 -5.37
N SER A 134 9.71 4.89 -5.76
CA SER A 134 9.45 3.46 -5.58
C SER A 134 10.03 2.86 -4.30
N ALA A 135 10.82 3.62 -3.52
CA ALA A 135 11.43 3.12 -2.29
C ALA A 135 10.39 2.68 -1.22
N PRO A 136 9.32 3.45 -0.91
CA PRO A 136 8.31 3.03 0.07
C PRO A 136 7.61 1.72 -0.32
N GLU A 137 7.36 1.55 -1.62
CA GLU A 137 6.70 0.38 -2.19
C GLU A 137 7.63 -0.84 -2.14
N LEU A 138 8.92 -0.63 -2.44
CA LEU A 138 9.96 -1.65 -2.30
C LEU A 138 10.05 -2.14 -0.86
N PHE A 139 10.09 -1.23 0.13
CA PHE A 139 10.13 -1.61 1.54
C PHE A 139 8.86 -2.34 1.99
N THR A 140 7.69 -1.88 1.56
CA THR A 140 6.42 -2.54 1.88
C THR A 140 6.37 -3.95 1.29
N SER A 141 6.83 -4.11 0.04
CA SER A 141 6.90 -5.40 -0.64
C SER A 141 7.91 -6.33 0.02
N LEU A 142 9.07 -5.81 0.44
CA LEU A 142 10.11 -6.58 1.14
C LEU A 142 9.61 -7.09 2.49
N ILE A 143 8.96 -6.22 3.27
CA ILE A 143 8.35 -6.60 4.54
C ILE A 143 7.25 -7.64 4.32
N GLY A 144 6.43 -7.46 3.27
CA GLY A 144 5.41 -8.43 2.86
C GLY A 144 6.00 -9.81 2.62
N VAL A 145 7.07 -9.93 1.83
CA VAL A 145 7.75 -11.21 1.57
C VAL A 145 8.32 -11.86 2.82
N PHE A 146 8.91 -11.09 3.72
CA PHE A 146 9.55 -11.66 4.91
C PHE A 146 8.55 -12.04 6.02
N ILE A 147 7.41 -11.35 6.10
CA ILE A 147 6.37 -11.63 7.09
C ILE A 147 5.44 -12.74 6.58
N THR A 148 5.05 -12.71 5.31
CA THR A 148 4.13 -13.67 4.68
C THR A 148 4.93 -14.84 4.09
N LYS A 149 4.94 -16.00 4.79
CA LYS A 149 5.74 -17.19 4.43
C LYS A 149 5.14 -18.08 3.31
N GLY A 150 4.75 -17.51 2.18
CA GLY A 150 3.96 -18.23 1.17
C GLY A 150 3.65 -17.42 -0.08
N ASP A 151 2.97 -18.07 -1.04
CA ASP A 151 2.76 -17.58 -2.43
C ASP A 151 2.01 -16.23 -2.50
N VAL A 152 1.35 -15.83 -1.42
CA VAL A 152 0.65 -14.54 -1.27
C VAL A 152 1.63 -13.36 -1.32
N GLY A 153 2.85 -13.54 -0.79
CA GLY A 153 3.89 -12.50 -0.81
C GLY A 153 4.34 -12.18 -2.24
N VAL A 154 4.60 -13.22 -3.04
CA VAL A 154 5.01 -13.08 -4.45
C VAL A 154 3.91 -12.40 -5.28
N GLY A 155 2.64 -12.81 -5.10
CA GLY A 155 1.50 -12.18 -5.78
C GLY A 155 1.35 -10.70 -5.48
N THR A 156 1.67 -10.29 -4.24
CA THR A 156 1.63 -8.87 -3.82
C THR A 156 2.73 -8.05 -4.50
N ILE A 157 3.95 -8.58 -4.63
CA ILE A 157 5.06 -7.89 -5.33
C ILE A 157 4.71 -7.69 -6.81
N VAL A 158 4.32 -8.77 -7.48
CA VAL A 158 4.01 -8.74 -8.91
C VAL A 158 2.81 -7.82 -9.16
N GLY A 159 1.75 -7.93 -8.35
CA GLY A 159 0.56 -7.10 -8.45
C GLY A 159 0.85 -5.61 -8.26
N SER A 160 1.64 -5.22 -7.25
CA SER A 160 2.00 -3.83 -7.00
C SER A 160 2.83 -3.23 -8.15
N ALA A 161 3.76 -4.00 -8.71
CA ALA A 161 4.60 -3.53 -9.80
C ALA A 161 3.79 -3.35 -11.11
N VAL A 162 2.89 -4.28 -11.42
CA VAL A 162 1.98 -4.15 -12.59
C VAL A 162 1.04 -2.95 -12.40
N PHE A 163 0.47 -2.80 -11.20
CA PHE A 163 -0.40 -1.67 -10.87
C PHE A 163 0.31 -0.34 -11.08
N ASN A 164 1.56 -0.21 -10.64
CA ASN A 164 2.31 1.03 -10.81
C ASN A 164 2.58 1.37 -12.27
N ILE A 165 3.00 0.39 -13.08
CA ILE A 165 3.25 0.62 -14.51
C ILE A 165 1.95 0.99 -15.24
N LEU A 166 0.83 0.34 -14.93
CA LEU A 166 -0.42 0.61 -15.64
C LEU A 166 -1.11 1.88 -15.15
N VAL A 167 -1.29 2.03 -13.84
CA VAL A 167 -2.11 3.08 -13.25
C VAL A 167 -1.34 4.38 -13.10
N ILE A 168 -0.11 4.37 -12.58
CA ILE A 168 0.65 5.63 -12.41
C ILE A 168 0.98 6.21 -13.79
N ILE A 169 1.53 5.41 -14.71
CA ILE A 169 1.87 5.91 -16.05
C ILE A 169 0.60 6.29 -16.81
N GLY A 170 -0.48 5.51 -16.71
CA GLY A 170 -1.76 5.82 -17.35
C GLY A 170 -2.35 7.15 -16.86
N LEU A 171 -2.38 7.37 -15.55
CA LEU A 171 -2.83 8.63 -14.97
C LEU A 171 -1.91 9.80 -15.32
N CYS A 172 -0.58 9.62 -15.25
CA CYS A 172 0.38 10.63 -15.70
C CYS A 172 0.16 11.01 -17.16
N GLY A 173 -0.10 10.04 -18.04
CA GLY A 173 -0.42 10.29 -19.44
C GLY A 173 -1.70 11.10 -19.64
N ILE A 174 -2.76 10.77 -18.90
CA ILE A 174 -4.04 11.49 -18.95
C ILE A 174 -3.91 12.92 -18.40
N PHE A 175 -3.19 13.11 -17.29
CA PHE A 175 -3.09 14.38 -16.59
C PHE A 175 -1.92 15.28 -17.02
N SER A 176 -0.97 14.79 -17.84
CA SER A 176 0.20 15.54 -18.27
C SER A 176 -0.14 16.80 -19.08
N GLY A 177 -1.24 16.79 -19.84
CA GLY A 177 -1.66 17.95 -20.65
C GLY A 177 -0.65 18.38 -21.74
N GLN A 178 0.40 17.60 -21.96
CA GLN A 178 1.47 17.81 -22.95
C GLN A 178 1.75 16.48 -23.67
N PRO A 179 2.09 16.49 -24.97
CA PRO A 179 2.48 15.27 -25.68
C PRO A 179 3.83 14.77 -25.15
N ILE A 180 3.82 13.67 -24.41
CA ILE A 180 5.04 12.99 -23.96
C ILE A 180 5.52 12.10 -25.09
N SER A 181 6.64 12.44 -25.71
CA SER A 181 7.28 11.58 -26.70
C SER A 181 8.03 10.45 -26.00
N LEU A 182 7.44 9.26 -25.95
CA LEU A 182 8.14 8.05 -25.49
C LEU A 182 8.84 7.38 -26.66
N SER A 183 10.12 7.07 -26.50
CA SER A 183 10.85 6.23 -27.43
C SER A 183 10.35 4.78 -27.28
N TRP A 184 9.91 4.18 -28.39
CA TRP A 184 9.36 2.82 -28.37
C TRP A 184 10.40 1.76 -27.98
N TRP A 185 11.67 2.01 -28.28
CA TRP A 185 12.76 1.05 -28.03
C TRP A 185 13.05 0.80 -26.54
N PRO A 186 13.26 1.82 -25.68
CA PRO A 186 13.37 1.61 -24.22
C PRO A 186 12.12 1.01 -23.60
N LEU A 187 10.92 1.44 -24.01
CA LEU A 187 9.67 0.89 -23.51
C LEU A 187 9.57 -0.62 -23.77
N PHE A 188 9.86 -1.03 -25.01
CA PHE A 188 9.82 -2.44 -25.38
C PHE A 188 10.88 -3.24 -24.62
N ARG A 189 12.10 -2.72 -24.52
CA ARG A 189 13.19 -3.35 -23.75
C ARG A 189 12.76 -3.57 -22.30
N ASP A 190 12.25 -2.54 -21.63
CA ASP A 190 11.90 -2.60 -20.22
C ASP A 190 10.70 -3.53 -19.99
N ALA A 191 9.71 -3.52 -20.89
CA ALA A 191 8.58 -4.46 -20.85
C ALA A 191 9.02 -5.92 -21.05
N VAL A 192 9.97 -6.19 -21.96
CA VAL A 192 10.51 -7.53 -22.17
C VAL A 192 11.28 -8.02 -20.96
N PHE A 193 12.18 -7.20 -20.39
CA PHE A 193 12.88 -7.56 -19.15
C PHE A 193 11.89 -7.82 -18.02
N TYR A 194 10.84 -7.02 -17.91
CA TYR A 194 9.81 -7.19 -16.89
C TYR A 194 9.03 -8.50 -17.04
N ILE A 195 8.59 -8.85 -18.26
CA ILE A 195 7.91 -10.13 -18.54
C ILE A 195 8.83 -11.31 -18.26
N LEU A 196 10.11 -11.21 -18.65
CA LEU A 196 11.11 -12.25 -18.36
C LEU A 196 11.34 -12.41 -16.85
N SER A 197 11.43 -11.32 -16.09
CA SER A 197 11.55 -11.38 -14.63
C SER A 197 10.35 -12.05 -13.96
N ILE A 198 9.13 -11.76 -14.41
CA ILE A 198 7.92 -12.44 -13.92
C ILE A 198 7.94 -13.92 -14.30
N LEU A 199 8.35 -14.26 -15.52
CA LEU A 199 8.41 -15.65 -15.97
C LEU A 199 9.42 -16.46 -15.15
N VAL A 200 10.60 -15.90 -14.86
CA VAL A 200 11.62 -16.54 -13.99
C VAL A 200 11.15 -16.66 -12.55
N LEU A 201 10.33 -15.72 -12.06
CA LEU A 201 9.78 -15.77 -10.71
C LEU A 201 8.66 -16.82 -10.57
N ILE A 202 7.93 -17.10 -11.66
CA ILE A 202 6.83 -18.08 -11.69
C ILE A 202 7.33 -19.51 -11.96
N LEU A 203 8.41 -19.68 -12.73
CA LEU A 203 9.04 -20.98 -13.03
C LEU A 203 9.87 -21.51 -11.86
#